data_AF-A0A4R1VUS1-F1
#
_entry.id   AF-A0A4R1VUS1-F1
#
_cell.length_a   1.000
_cell.length_b   1.000
_cell.length_c   1.000
_cell.angle_alpha   90.00
_cell.angle_beta   90.00
_cell.angle_gamma   90.00
#
_symmetry.space_group_name_H-M   'P 1'
#
loop_
_entity.id
_entity.type
_entity.pdbx_description
1 polymer ?
#
loop_
_entity_poly.entity_id
_entity_poly.type
_entity_poly.pdbx_seq_one_letter_code
_entity_poly.pdbx_strand_id
1 'polypeptide(L)' 'MTEFEPDTELVSRLSLPSHVIVLADGQWRPAWLIGREHEETGWTGMVQYEGDDGIERTERLPADRIALPESDRPTERAS' A
#
# COMPACT_ATOMS: atom_id res chain seq x y z
N MET A 1 -4.99 -17.70 0.47
CA MET A 1 -3.90 -16.69 0.49
C MET A 1 -4.19 -15.77 -0.66
N THR A 2 -4.65 -14.56 -0.37
CA THR A 2 -4.82 -13.53 -1.40
C THR A 2 -3.44 -13.00 -1.76
N GLU A 3 -3.04 -13.17 -3.01
CA GLU A 3 -1.79 -12.64 -3.54
C GLU A 3 -2.05 -11.20 -4.03
N PHE A 4 -1.46 -10.21 -3.36
CA PHE A 4 -1.45 -8.83 -3.83
C PHE A 4 -0.23 -8.63 -4.74
N GLU A 5 -0.46 -8.18 -5.97
CA GLU A 5 0.62 -7.81 -6.90
C GLU A 5 1.01 -6.35 -6.64
N PRO A 6 2.24 -6.07 -6.19
CA PRO A 6 2.68 -4.71 -5.98
C PRO A 6 2.96 -4.02 -7.31
N ASP A 7 2.44 -2.79 -7.46
CA ASP A 7 2.67 -1.95 -8.64
C ASP A 7 3.59 -0.80 -8.24
N THR A 8 4.80 -0.80 -8.81
CA THR A 8 5.86 0.17 -8.50
C THR A 8 5.50 1.60 -8.89
N GLU A 9 4.53 1.81 -9.78
CA GLU A 9 4.05 3.13 -10.15
C GLU A 9 2.80 3.56 -9.36
N LEU A 10 2.16 2.65 -8.61
CA LEU A 10 0.92 2.91 -7.89
C LEU A 10 1.02 4.12 -6.96
N VAL A 11 2.08 4.15 -6.13
CA VAL A 11 2.34 5.21 -5.14
C VAL A 11 2.36 6.60 -5.79
N SER A 12 2.85 6.70 -7.03
CA SER A 12 2.93 7.96 -7.77
C SER A 12 1.57 8.54 -8.19
N ARG A 13 0.54 7.69 -8.28
CA ARG A 13 -0.77 8.06 -8.88
C ARG A 13 -1.88 8.22 -7.86
N LEU A 14 -1.77 7.61 -6.68
CA LEU A 14 -2.81 7.68 -5.65
C LEU A 14 -2.96 9.10 -5.07
N SER A 15 -4.20 9.48 -4.77
CA SER A 15 -4.48 10.69 -3.98
C SER A 15 -4.00 10.50 -2.54
N LEU A 16 -3.72 11.58 -1.82
CA LEU A 16 -3.35 11.48 -0.40
C LEU A 16 -4.42 12.14 0.49
N PRO A 17 -4.84 11.50 1.59
CA PRO A 17 -4.53 10.11 1.96
C PRO A 17 -5.29 9.10 1.08
N SER A 18 -4.78 7.87 0.94
CA SER A 18 -5.45 6.74 0.27
C SER A 18 -5.34 5.45 1.06
N HIS A 19 -6.38 4.60 0.98
CA HIS A 19 -6.34 3.25 1.52
C HIS A 19 -5.47 2.36 0.63
N VAL A 20 -4.59 1.58 1.26
CA VAL A 20 -3.70 0.62 0.60
C VAL A 20 -3.59 -0.64 1.46
N ILE A 21 -3.01 -1.70 0.89
CA ILE A 21 -2.53 -2.88 1.60
C ILE A 21 -1.00 -2.85 1.55
N VAL A 22 -0.35 -3.07 2.69
CA VAL A 22 1.12 -3.05 2.80
C VAL A 22 1.65 -4.39 3.26
N LEU A 23 2.81 -4.78 2.74
CA LEU A 23 3.57 -5.93 3.22
C LEU A 23 4.51 -5.50 4.36
N ALA A 24 4.09 -5.76 5.60
CA ALA A 24 4.85 -5.44 6.81
C ALA A 24 4.91 -6.66 7.73
N ASP A 25 6.10 -6.93 8.28
CA ASP A 25 6.38 -8.10 9.11
C ASP A 25 6.00 -9.44 8.41
N GLY A 26 6.19 -9.49 7.08
CA GLY A 26 5.87 -10.67 6.26
C GLY A 26 4.37 -10.91 6.02
N GLN A 27 3.50 -9.99 6.45
CA GLN A 27 2.06 -10.08 6.29
C GLN A 27 1.50 -8.87 5.54
N TRP A 28 0.54 -9.13 4.65
CA TRP A 28 -0.26 -8.08 4.02
C TRP A 28 -1.30 -7.55 5.01
N ARG A 29 -1.34 -6.24 5.21
CA ARG A 29 -2.26 -5.60 6.17
C ARG A 29 -2.83 -4.28 5.64
N PRO A 30 -4.04 -3.89 6.08
CA PRO A 30 -4.61 -2.59 5.74
C PRO A 30 -3.76 -1.44 6.28
N ALA A 31 -3.63 -0.39 5.48
CA ALA A 31 -2.89 0.81 5.84
C ALA A 31 -3.45 2.04 5.13
N TRP A 32 -2.96 3.19 5.55
CA TRP A 32 -3.12 4.46 4.86
C TRP A 32 -1.81 4.90 4.24
N LEU A 33 -1.83 5.20 2.94
CA LEU A 33 -0.78 5.97 2.29
C LEU A 33 -1.02 7.45 2.59
N ILE A 34 -0.11 8.07 3.35
CA ILE A 34 -0.25 9.45 3.84
C ILE A 34 0.82 10.39 3.26
N GLY A 35 1.83 9.85 2.59
CA GLY A 35 2.90 10.62 1.94
C GLY A 35 3.59 9.80 0.86
N ARG A 36 4.34 10.48 0.00
CA ARG A 36 5.18 9.82 -1.01
C ARG A 36 6.40 10.65 -1.35
N GLU A 37 7.48 9.97 -1.68
CA GLU A 37 8.75 10.55 -2.14
C GLU A 37 9.30 9.72 -3.29
N HIS A 38 10.00 10.37 -4.22
CA HIS A 38 10.66 9.73 -5.34
C HIS A 38 12.17 9.88 -5.17
N GLU A 39 12.86 8.77 -4.97
CA GLU A 39 14.31 8.70 -4.81
C GLU A 39 14.95 7.99 -6.01
N GLU A 40 16.28 7.93 -6.07
CA GLU A 40 17.01 7.25 -7.14
C GLU A 40 16.64 5.77 -7.30
N THR A 41 16.17 5.14 -6.20
CA THR A 41 15.74 3.73 -6.17
C THR A 41 14.26 3.54 -6.49
N GLY A 42 13.50 4.61 -6.74
CA GLY A 42 12.08 4.58 -7.10
C GLY A 42 11.17 5.28 -6.10
N TRP A 43 9.87 4.95 -6.15
CA TRP A 43 8.86 5.53 -5.27
C TRP A 43 8.85 4.85 -3.89
N THR A 44 8.81 5.67 -2.85
CA THR A 44 8.63 5.27 -1.46
C THR A 44 7.35 5.90 -0.93
N GLY A 45 6.49 5.10 -0.30
CA GLY A 45 5.27 5.56 0.35
C GLY A 45 5.50 5.71 1.85
N MET A 46 5.03 6.81 2.44
CA MET A 46 4.88 6.92 3.89
C MET A 46 3.50 6.41 4.26
N VAL A 47 3.47 5.33 5.04
CA VAL A 47 2.27 4.58 5.38
C VAL A 47 2.02 4.57 6.88
N GLN A 48 0.76 4.51 7.28
CA GLN A 48 0.32 4.33 8.66
C GLN A 48 -0.55 3.08 8.77
N TYR A 49 -0.24 2.18 9.70
CA TYR A 49 -0.93 0.90 9.86
C TYR A 49 -0.88 0.40 11.30
N GLU A 50 -1.77 -0.53 11.65
CA GLU A 50 -1.75 -1.23 12.95
C GLU A 50 -0.85 -2.48 12.86
N GLY A 51 0.14 -2.55 13.75
CA GLY A 51 1.01 -3.72 13.92
C GLY A 51 0.26 -4.89 14.56
N ASP A 52 0.88 -6.08 14.58
CA ASP A 52 0.27 -7.26 15.22
C ASP A 52 0.18 -7.15 16.75
N ASP A 53 0.89 -6.18 17.31
CA ASP A 53 0.83 -5.75 18.70
C ASP A 53 -0.33 -4.78 18.98
N GLY A 54 -1.13 -4.42 17.96
CA GLY A 54 -2.18 -3.41 18.06
C GLY A 54 -1.64 -1.98 18.13
N ILE A 55 -0.33 -1.77 17.91
CA ILE A 55 0.30 -0.45 17.97
C ILE A 55 0.30 0.16 16.58
N GLU A 56 -0.12 1.42 16.51
CA GLU A 56 -0.03 2.19 15.27
C GLU A 56 1.42 2.51 14.93
N ARG A 57 1.81 2.24 13.68
CA ARG A 57 3.15 2.50 13.13
C ARG A 57 3.04 3.42 11.93
N THR A 58 4.01 4.33 11.82
CA THR A 58 4.21 5.17 10.64
C THR A 58 5.59 4.89 10.06
N GLU A 59 5.63 4.35 8.85
CA GLU A 59 6.86 3.84 8.24
C GLU A 59 6.96 4.23 6.77
N ARG A 60 8.20 4.18 6.25
CA ARG A 60 8.49 4.30 4.83
C ARG A 60 8.62 2.91 4.24
N LEU A 61 7.82 2.62 3.23
CA LEU A 61 7.90 1.36 2.49
C LEU A 61 8.13 1.63 1.00
N PRO A 62 9.00 0.85 0.34
CA PRO A 62 9.16 0.95 -1.11
C PRO A 62 7.88 0.52 -1.81
N ALA A 63 7.61 1.05 -2.99
CA ALA A 63 6.35 0.83 -3.72
C ALA A 63 6.07 -0.65 -4.03
N ASP A 64 7.10 -1.49 -4.11
CA ASP A 64 6.97 -2.95 -4.28
C ASP A 64 6.37 -3.67 -3.06
N ARG A 65 6.11 -2.95 -1.96
CA ARG A 65 5.41 -3.46 -0.77
C ARG A 65 4.04 -2.82 -0.57
N ILE A 66 3.55 -2.03 -1.53
CA ILE A 66 2.29 -1.30 -1.42
C ILE A 66 1.39 -1.73 -2.59
N ALA A 67 0.16 -2.13 -2.26
CA ALA A 67 -0.84 -2.57 -3.21
C ALA A 67 -2.19 -1.91 -2.95
N LEU A 68 -3.08 -1.96 -3.94
CA LEU A 68 -4.48 -1.60 -3.73
C LEU A 68 -5.23 -2.72 -3.00
N PRO A 69 -6.22 -2.39 -2.15
CA PRO A 69 -7.16 -3.40 -1.65
C PRO A 69 -7.91 -4.03 -2.84
N GLU A 70 -8.21 -5.33 -2.75
CA GLU A 70 -8.86 -6.07 -3.86
C GLU A 70 -10.16 -5.42 -4.37
N SER A 71 -10.86 -4.69 -3.49
CA SER A 71 -12.10 -3.97 -3.80
C SER A 71 -11.93 -2.80 -4.78
N ASP A 72 -10.70 -2.32 -5.01
CA ASP A 72 -10.39 -1.22 -5.94
C ASP A 72 -10.00 -1.71 -7.34
N ARG A 73 -9.94 -3.02 -7.58
CA ARG A 73 -9.99 -3.53 -8.96
C ARG A 73 -11.39 -3.18 -9.48
N PRO A 74 -11.54 -2.43 -10.59
CA PRO A 74 -12.85 -2.22 -11.18
C PRO A 74 -13.42 -3.62 -11.38
N THR A 75 -14.47 -3.92 -10.62
CA THR A 75 -15.21 -5.15 -10.83
C THR A 75 -15.74 -4.98 -12.25
N GLU A 76 -15.19 -5.72 -13.21
CA GLU A 76 -15.97 -6.13 -14.37
C GLU A 76 -17.16 -6.89 -13.77
N ARG A 77 -18.19 -6.13 -13.37
CA ARG A 77 -19.54 -6.64 -13.19
C ARG A 77 -19.96 -7.05 -14.59
N ALA A 78 -19.72 -8.33 -14.86
CA ALA A 78 -20.24 -9.02 -16.01
C ALA A 78 -21.74 -8.74 -16.15
N SER A 79 -22.11 -8.62 -17.42
CA SER A 79 -23.40 -8.31 -18.06
C SER A 79 -24.68 -8.74 -17.36
#